data_AF-A0ABC9DV85-F1
#
_entry.id   AF-A0ABC9DV85-F1
#
_cell.length_a   1.000
_cell.length_b   1.000
_cell.length_c   1.000
_cell.angle_alpha   90.00
_cell.angle_beta   90.00
_cell.angle_gamma   90.00
#
_symmetry.space_group_name_H-M   'P 1'
#
loop_
_entity.id
_entity.type
_entity.pdbx_description
1 polymer ?
#
loop_
_entity_poly.entity_id
_entity_poly.type
_entity_poly.pdbx_seq_one_letter_code
_entity_poly.pdbx_strand_id
1 'polypeptide(L)'
;MNLDDLFEQKNDVAKAVLEELEKVMADYGYSIEHILMVDIIPDAAVRKAMNDINAAQRLQLASVYKGEAEKILMVKKAEAEAEAEAKYLSGVGIAKQRQAITDGLRENILNFSHSVSGTSAKEVMDLIMVTQYFDTIKELGDGSKNTTVFIPHGPGHVKDISNQIRDGMMQASSSNV
;
A
#
# COMPACT_ATOMS: atom_id res chain seq x y z
N MET A 1 -7.55 -1.23 -49.69
CA MET A 1 -7.22 0.01 -48.97
C MET A 1 -8.43 0.39 -48.15
N ASN A 2 -8.27 0.51 -46.84
CA ASN A 2 -9.28 1.11 -45.99
C ASN A 2 -9.38 2.60 -46.33
N LEU A 3 -10.52 3.24 -46.07
CA LEU A 3 -10.67 4.66 -46.42
C LEU A 3 -9.65 5.53 -45.67
N ASP A 4 -9.32 5.15 -44.43
CA ASP A 4 -8.29 5.79 -43.62
C ASP A 4 -6.88 5.65 -44.25
N ASP A 5 -6.55 4.48 -44.80
CA ASP A 5 -5.26 4.27 -45.48
C ASP A 5 -5.11 5.21 -46.69
N LEU A 6 -6.22 5.52 -47.37
CA LEU A 6 -6.26 6.45 -48.51
C LEU A 6 -5.99 7.90 -48.09
N PHE A 7 -6.38 8.28 -46.87
CA PHE A 7 -6.09 9.59 -46.29
C PHE A 7 -4.65 9.71 -45.78
N GLU A 8 -4.10 8.62 -45.27
CA GLU A 8 -2.72 8.58 -44.78
C GLU A 8 -1.70 8.51 -45.93
N GLN A 9 -2.05 7.81 -47.03
CA GLN A 9 -1.19 7.58 -48.19
C GLN A 9 -1.57 8.42 -49.43
N LYS A 10 -1.94 9.69 -49.26
CA LYS A 10 -2.28 10.59 -50.39
C LYS A 10 -1.19 10.66 -51.47
N ASN A 11 0.08 10.63 -51.05
CA ASN A 11 1.21 10.70 -51.97
C ASN A 11 1.39 9.44 -52.81
N ASP A 12 1.11 8.27 -52.23
CA ASP A 12 1.26 6.99 -52.93
C ASP A 12 0.18 6.83 -54.01
N VAL A 13 -1.04 7.28 -53.72
CA VAL A 13 -2.12 7.33 -54.72
C VAL A 13 -1.79 8.33 -55.83
N ALA A 14 -1.28 9.52 -55.49
CA ALA A 14 -0.87 10.50 -56.49
C ALA A 14 0.23 9.96 -57.42
N LYS A 15 1.19 9.20 -56.87
CA LYS A 15 2.25 8.56 -57.65
C LYS A 15 1.72 7.46 -58.56
N ALA A 16 0.81 6.61 -58.07
CA ALA A 16 0.17 5.58 -58.88
C ALA A 16 -0.59 6.17 -60.07
N VAL A 17 -1.32 7.27 -59.86
CA VAL A 17 -2.02 7.99 -60.93
C VAL A 17 -1.03 8.63 -61.92
N LEU A 18 0.09 9.17 -61.45
CA LEU A 18 1.13 9.75 -62.30
C LEU A 18 1.74 8.69 -63.23
N GLU A 19 2.14 7.53 -62.71
CA GLU A 19 2.74 6.46 -63.51
C GLU A 19 1.78 5.92 -64.60
N GLU A 20 0.48 5.94 -64.35
CA GLU A 20 -0.53 5.49 -65.32
C GLU A 20 -0.80 6.55 -66.39
N LEU A 21 -0.86 7.83 -65.98
CA LEU A 21 -1.11 8.96 -66.89
C LEU A 21 0.11 9.27 -67.77
N GLU A 22 1.32 9.13 -67.24
CA GLU A 22 2.58 9.36 -67.96
C GLU A 22 2.74 8.41 -69.16
N LYS A 23 2.33 7.14 -69.02
CA LYS A 23 2.36 6.16 -70.12
C LYS A 23 1.49 6.58 -71.30
N VAL A 24 0.30 7.10 -71.03
CA VAL A 24 -0.64 7.51 -72.07
C VAL A 24 -0.21 8.84 -72.70
N MET A 25 0.28 9.78 -71.89
CA MET A 25 0.63 11.13 -72.34
C MET A 25 2.00 11.19 -73.05
N ALA A 26 2.89 10.22 -72.77
CA ALA A 26 4.13 10.05 -73.50
C ALA A 26 3.92 9.81 -75.00
N ASP A 27 2.89 9.05 -75.38
CA ASP A 27 2.53 8.79 -76.79
C ASP A 27 2.11 10.07 -77.54
N TYR A 28 1.62 11.08 -76.81
CA TYR A 28 1.25 12.40 -77.34
C TYR A 28 2.39 13.43 -77.22
N GLY A 29 3.55 13.05 -76.68
CA GLY A 29 4.72 13.92 -76.52
C GLY A 29 4.65 14.88 -75.33
N TYR A 30 3.77 14.64 -74.35
CA TYR A 30 3.68 15.43 -73.12
C TYR A 30 4.36 14.68 -71.96
N SER A 31 5.11 15.42 -71.13
CA SER A 31 5.72 14.91 -69.89
C SER A 31 5.11 15.62 -68.68
N ILE A 32 4.72 14.84 -67.67
CA ILE A 32 4.07 15.35 -66.46
C ILE A 32 5.10 15.37 -65.34
N GLU A 33 5.47 16.56 -64.86
CA GLU A 33 6.49 16.72 -63.82
C GLU A 33 5.93 16.42 -62.42
N HIS A 34 4.72 16.92 -62.10
CA HIS A 34 4.07 16.71 -60.81
C HIS A 34 2.54 16.65 -60.92
N ILE A 35 1.93 15.76 -60.13
CA ILE A 35 0.49 15.74 -59.87
C ILE A 35 0.26 16.10 -58.40
N LEU A 36 -0.57 17.11 -58.16
CA LEU A 36 -0.98 17.54 -56.83
C LEU A 36 -2.41 17.05 -56.56
N MET A 37 -2.57 16.24 -55.52
CA MET A 37 -3.89 15.86 -55.02
C MET A 37 -4.41 16.97 -54.11
N VAL A 38 -5.53 17.61 -54.48
CA VAL A 38 -6.11 18.72 -53.72
C VAL A 38 -6.80 18.20 -52.45
N ASP A 39 -7.91 17.46 -52.62
CA ASP A 39 -8.65 16.87 -51.49
C ASP A 39 -9.44 15.63 -51.91
N ILE A 40 -9.55 14.67 -50.99
CA ILE A 40 -10.43 13.51 -51.11
C ILE A 40 -11.64 13.80 -50.22
N ILE A 41 -12.81 14.00 -50.85
CA ILE A 41 -14.05 14.29 -50.13
C ILE A 41 -14.93 13.04 -50.21
N PRO A 42 -14.99 12.22 -49.15
CA PRO A 42 -15.91 11.10 -49.10
C PRO A 42 -17.34 11.61 -48.94
N ASP A 43 -18.28 10.75 -49.31
CA ASP A 43 -19.70 11.03 -49.17
C ASP A 43 -20.06 11.42 -47.72
N ALA A 44 -21.04 12.31 -47.58
CA ALA A 44 -21.44 12.85 -46.29
C ALA A 44 -21.91 11.76 -45.32
N ALA A 45 -22.57 10.71 -45.82
CA ALA A 45 -23.01 9.59 -45.00
C ALA A 45 -21.83 8.78 -44.45
N VAL A 46 -20.80 8.55 -45.27
CA VAL A 46 -19.58 7.81 -44.89
C VAL A 46 -18.80 8.58 -43.83
N ARG A 47 -18.62 9.89 -44.02
CA ARG A 47 -17.93 10.75 -43.04
C ARG A 47 -18.62 10.75 -41.68
N LYS A 48 -19.95 10.81 -41.67
CA LYS A 48 -20.74 10.75 -40.44
C LYS A 48 -20.57 9.40 -39.76
N ALA A 49 -20.70 8.30 -40.50
CA ALA A 49 -20.53 6.95 -39.96
C ALA A 49 -19.13 6.73 -39.37
N MET A 50 -18.08 7.22 -40.05
CA MET A 50 -16.72 7.13 -39.54
C MET A 50 -16.50 7.94 -38.27
N ASN A 51 -17.05 9.16 -38.21
CA ASN A 51 -16.99 9.97 -37.00
C ASN A 51 -17.73 9.32 -35.84
N ASP A 52 -18.90 8.73 -36.09
CA ASP A 52 -19.70 8.05 -35.07
C ASP A 52 -18.96 6.79 -34.55
N ILE A 53 -18.30 6.02 -35.43
CA ILE A 53 -17.49 4.86 -35.04
C ILE A 53 -16.29 5.29 -34.19
N ASN A 54 -15.55 6.31 -34.62
CA ASN A 54 -14.39 6.81 -33.88
C ASN A 54 -14.79 7.41 -32.53
N ALA A 55 -15.92 8.13 -32.47
CA ALA A 55 -16.47 8.64 -31.23
C ALA A 55 -16.89 7.49 -30.30
N ALA A 56 -17.58 6.48 -30.81
CA ALA A 56 -18.00 5.31 -30.05
C ALA A 56 -16.79 4.51 -29.50
N GLN A 57 -15.76 4.29 -30.30
CA GLN A 57 -14.53 3.62 -29.87
C GLN A 57 -13.81 4.41 -28.77
N ARG A 58 -13.69 5.74 -28.93
CA ARG A 58 -13.12 6.61 -27.89
C ARG A 58 -13.94 6.59 -26.60
N LEU A 59 -15.27 6.63 -26.71
CA LEU A 59 -16.17 6.55 -25.56
C LEU A 59 -16.10 5.20 -24.86
N GLN A 60 -15.99 4.11 -25.62
CA GLN A 60 -15.85 2.76 -25.07
C GLN A 60 -14.54 2.64 -24.27
N LEU A 61 -13.43 3.07 -24.86
CA LEU A 61 -12.13 3.07 -24.20
C LEU A 61 -12.12 3.97 -22.94
N ALA A 62 -12.73 5.16 -23.01
CA ALA A 62 -12.90 6.01 -21.83
C ALA A 62 -13.78 5.35 -20.74
N SER A 63 -14.82 4.61 -21.12
CA SER A 63 -15.71 3.91 -20.19
C SER A 63 -15.02 2.73 -19.52
N VAL A 64 -14.19 1.97 -20.25
CA VAL A 64 -13.35 0.91 -19.68
C VAL A 64 -12.39 1.47 -18.63
N TYR A 65 -11.67 2.55 -18.96
CA TYR A 65 -10.77 3.19 -18.00
C TYR A 65 -11.49 3.75 -16.78
N LYS A 66 -12.69 4.32 -16.95
CA LYS A 66 -13.51 4.76 -15.81
C LYS A 66 -13.93 3.59 -14.92
N GLY A 67 -14.39 2.48 -15.50
CA GLY A 67 -14.77 1.29 -14.73
C GLY A 67 -13.59 0.67 -13.97
N GLU A 68 -12.41 0.61 -14.59
CA GLU A 68 -11.19 0.16 -13.90
C GLU A 68 -10.78 1.11 -12.76
N ALA A 69 -10.86 2.42 -13.00
CA ALA A 69 -10.57 3.41 -11.96
C ALA A 69 -11.55 3.30 -10.77
N GLU A 70 -12.84 3.13 -11.04
CA GLU A 70 -13.85 2.93 -10.00
C GLU A 70 -13.61 1.65 -9.19
N LYS A 71 -13.24 0.55 -9.86
CA LYS A 71 -12.87 -0.70 -9.20
C LYS A 71 -11.67 -0.50 -8.27
N ILE A 72 -10.62 0.16 -8.75
CA ILE A 72 -9.42 0.43 -7.95
C ILE A 72 -9.76 1.31 -6.74
N LEU A 73 -10.58 2.35 -6.92
CA LEU A 73 -11.02 3.22 -5.83
C LEU A 73 -11.82 2.45 -4.78
N MET A 74 -12.75 1.58 -5.20
CA MET A 74 -13.56 0.78 -4.29
C MET A 74 -12.70 -0.21 -3.49
N VAL A 75 -11.77 -0.92 -4.15
CA VAL A 75 -10.86 -1.86 -3.47
C VAL A 75 -9.98 -1.12 -2.46
N LYS A 76 -9.35 -0.01 -2.86
CA LYS A 76 -8.50 0.78 -1.95
C LYS A 76 -9.27 1.34 -0.76
N LYS A 77 -10.51 1.76 -0.97
CA LYS A 77 -11.37 2.22 0.12
C LYS A 77 -11.68 1.09 1.11
N ALA A 78 -12.06 -0.09 0.61
CA ALA A 78 -12.34 -1.25 1.44
C ALA A 78 -11.10 -1.73 2.20
N GLU A 79 -9.93 -1.76 1.55
CA GLU A 79 -8.65 -2.09 2.19
C GLU A 79 -8.29 -1.09 3.30
N ALA A 80 -8.47 0.22 3.05
CA ALA A 80 -8.20 1.26 4.04
C ALA A 80 -9.13 1.18 5.25
N GLU A 81 -10.42 0.92 5.03
CA GLU A 81 -11.40 0.72 6.11
C GLU A 81 -11.07 -0.53 6.93
N ALA A 82 -10.72 -1.64 6.27
CA ALA A 82 -10.31 -2.86 6.94
C ALA A 82 -9.01 -2.70 7.75
N GLU A 83 -8.02 -1.98 7.22
CA GLU A 83 -6.77 -1.71 7.94
C GLU A 83 -7.00 -0.81 9.16
N ALA A 84 -7.87 0.20 9.02
CA ALA A 84 -8.25 1.07 10.13
C ALA A 84 -8.98 0.29 11.24
N GLU A 85 -9.94 -0.57 10.87
CA GLU A 85 -10.65 -1.41 11.83
C GLU A 85 -9.72 -2.43 12.48
N ALA A 86 -8.81 -3.04 11.72
CA ALA A 86 -7.81 -3.97 12.25
C ALA A 86 -6.90 -3.30 13.29
N LYS A 87 -6.41 -2.10 13.01
CA LYS A 87 -5.60 -1.31 13.97
C LYS A 87 -6.40 -0.94 15.21
N TYR A 88 -7.65 -0.52 15.03
CA TYR A 88 -8.55 -0.20 16.15
C TYR A 88 -8.79 -1.42 17.04
N LEU A 89 -9.15 -2.56 16.44
CA LEU A 89 -9.41 -3.81 17.15
C LEU A 89 -8.15 -4.33 17.86
N SER A 90 -6.99 -4.21 17.22
CA SER A 90 -5.69 -4.53 17.82
C SER A 90 -5.42 -3.67 19.07
N GLY A 91 -5.65 -2.35 18.98
CA GLY A 91 -5.50 -1.45 20.13
C GLY A 91 -6.44 -1.80 21.27
N VAL A 92 -7.72 -2.08 20.98
CA VAL A 92 -8.71 -2.54 21.97
C VAL A 92 -8.29 -3.87 22.59
N GLY A 93 -7.77 -4.80 21.80
CA GLY A 93 -7.24 -6.08 22.26
C GLY A 93 -6.10 -5.93 23.25
N ILE A 94 -5.10 -5.10 22.94
CA ILE A 94 -3.96 -4.81 23.83
C ILE A 94 -4.44 -4.16 25.13
N ALA A 95 -5.35 -3.19 25.06
CA ALA A 95 -5.89 -2.54 26.25
C ALA A 95 -6.61 -3.53 27.17
N LYS A 96 -7.49 -4.36 26.61
CA LYS A 96 -8.19 -5.42 27.36
C LYS A 96 -7.23 -6.46 27.93
N GLN A 97 -6.20 -6.86 27.17
CA GLN A 97 -5.17 -7.77 27.63
C GLN A 97 -4.41 -7.19 28.84
N ARG A 98 -3.99 -5.91 28.77
CA ARG A 98 -3.33 -5.23 29.88
C ARG A 98 -4.23 -5.16 31.11
N GLN A 99 -5.51 -4.86 30.94
CA GLN A 99 -6.48 -4.85 32.04
C GLN A 99 -6.60 -6.23 32.69
N ALA A 100 -6.75 -7.29 31.90
CA ALA A 100 -6.83 -8.66 32.42
C ALA A 100 -5.55 -9.08 33.17
N ILE A 101 -4.37 -8.67 32.70
CA ILE A 101 -3.09 -8.89 33.39
C ILE A 101 -3.07 -8.16 34.73
N THR A 102 -3.43 -6.88 34.77
CA THR A 102 -3.47 -6.10 36.02
C THR A 102 -4.46 -6.67 37.03
N ASP A 103 -5.65 -7.05 36.58
CA ASP A 103 -6.67 -7.65 37.43
C ASP A 103 -6.21 -9.01 38.00
N GLY A 104 -5.60 -9.85 37.17
CA GLY A 104 -5.02 -11.12 37.60
C GLY A 104 -3.84 -10.95 38.57
N LEU A 105 -2.97 -9.95 38.36
CA LEU A 105 -1.90 -9.62 39.31
C LEU A 105 -2.47 -9.15 40.65
N ARG A 106 -3.53 -8.33 40.64
CA ARG A 106 -4.21 -7.87 41.86
C ARG A 106 -4.80 -9.04 42.64
N GLU A 107 -5.45 -9.97 41.95
CA GLU A 107 -6.00 -11.19 42.55
C GLU A 107 -4.90 -12.07 43.14
N ASN A 108 -3.80 -12.26 42.40
CA ASN A 108 -2.64 -13.00 42.89
C ASN A 108 -2.04 -12.36 44.16
N ILE A 109 -1.90 -11.03 44.21
CA ILE A 109 -1.40 -10.33 45.41
C ILE A 109 -2.33 -10.54 46.61
N LEU A 110 -3.65 -10.43 46.42
CA LEU A 110 -4.63 -10.65 47.48
C LEU A 110 -4.58 -12.10 47.99
N ASN A 111 -4.57 -13.08 47.09
CA ASN A 111 -4.49 -14.50 47.43
C ASN A 111 -3.19 -14.83 48.19
N PHE A 112 -2.05 -14.29 47.75
CA PHE A 112 -0.76 -14.53 48.38
C PHE A 112 -0.67 -13.85 49.76
N SER A 113 -1.21 -12.63 49.90
CA SER A 113 -1.30 -11.91 51.17
C SER A 113 -2.18 -12.61 52.21
N HIS A 114 -3.22 -13.34 51.77
CA HIS A 114 -4.08 -14.11 52.67
C HIS A 114 -3.49 -15.49 53.03
N SER A 115 -2.72 -16.10 52.13
CA SER A 115 -2.18 -17.46 52.29
C SER A 115 -0.90 -17.52 53.13
N VAL A 116 -0.12 -16.43 53.15
CA VAL A 116 1.15 -16.35 53.88
C VAL A 116 1.10 -15.16 54.83
N SER A 117 0.99 -15.43 56.14
CA SER A 117 0.94 -14.42 57.19
C SER A 117 2.30 -13.73 57.37
N GLY A 118 2.37 -12.43 57.05
CA GLY A 118 3.54 -11.58 57.33
C GLY A 118 4.22 -10.97 56.11
N THR A 119 3.81 -11.33 54.89
CA THR A 119 4.43 -10.83 53.65
C THR A 119 3.91 -9.43 53.31
N SER A 120 4.82 -8.49 53.05
CA SER A 120 4.45 -7.14 52.58
C SER A 120 4.06 -7.18 51.10
N ALA A 121 3.09 -6.35 50.68
CA ALA A 121 2.78 -6.15 49.26
C ALA A 121 4.03 -5.81 48.41
N LYS A 122 5.04 -5.21 49.03
CA LYS A 122 6.34 -4.89 48.43
C LYS A 122 7.17 -6.15 48.10
N GLU A 123 7.16 -7.16 48.96
CA GLU A 123 7.92 -8.40 48.76
C GLU A 123 7.29 -9.28 47.67
N VAL A 124 5.95 -9.29 47.58
CA VAL A 124 5.23 -9.97 46.50
C VAL A 124 5.54 -9.30 45.15
N MET A 125 5.62 -7.98 45.12
CA MET A 125 5.96 -7.23 43.91
C MET A 125 7.41 -7.46 43.47
N ASP A 126 8.35 -7.52 44.42
CA ASP A 126 9.76 -7.85 44.12
C ASP A 126 9.89 -9.27 43.53
N LEU A 127 9.14 -10.26 44.06
CA LEU A 127 9.10 -11.62 43.49
C LEU A 127 8.53 -11.64 42.07
N ILE A 128 7.44 -10.90 41.82
CA ILE A 128 6.80 -10.80 40.50
C ILE A 128 7.77 -10.16 39.47
N MET A 129 8.52 -9.13 39.86
CA MET A 129 9.53 -8.52 38.97
C MET A 129 10.63 -9.51 38.60
N VAL A 130 11.10 -10.32 39.56
CA VAL A 130 12.10 -11.35 39.30
C VAL A 130 11.56 -12.42 38.34
N THR A 131 10.30 -12.85 38.51
CA THR A 131 9.68 -13.80 37.56
C THR A 131 9.50 -13.20 36.16
N GLN A 132 9.06 -11.94 36.04
CA GLN A 132 8.95 -11.27 34.73
C GLN A 132 10.30 -11.08 34.05
N TYR A 133 11.36 -10.80 34.82
CA TYR A 133 12.72 -10.75 34.32
C TYR A 133 13.15 -12.10 33.71
N PHE A 134 12.83 -13.22 34.36
CA PHE A 134 13.14 -14.53 33.79
C PHE A 134 12.26 -14.90 32.59
N ASP A 135 10.97 -14.55 32.61
CA ASP A 135 10.07 -14.78 31.47
C ASP A 135 10.51 -13.99 30.24
N THR A 136 10.91 -12.73 30.41
CA THR A 136 11.46 -11.91 29.30
C THR A 136 12.77 -12.48 28.75
N ILE A 137 13.65 -13.03 29.59
CA ILE A 137 14.86 -13.74 29.13
C ILE A 137 14.48 -15.01 28.35
N LYS A 138 13.48 -15.76 28.81
CA LYS A 138 13.01 -16.98 28.13
C LYS A 138 12.38 -16.66 26.78
N GLU A 139 11.50 -15.67 26.72
CA GLU A 139 10.80 -15.25 25.51
C GLU A 139 11.77 -14.65 24.48
N LEU A 140 12.77 -13.90 24.95
CA LEU A 140 13.91 -13.50 24.13
C LEU A 140 14.64 -14.75 23.62
N GLY A 141 14.98 -15.72 24.48
CA GLY A 141 15.68 -16.95 24.10
C GLY A 141 14.96 -17.85 23.08
N ASP A 142 13.63 -17.90 23.10
CA ASP A 142 12.80 -18.69 22.16
C ASP A 142 12.63 -18.03 20.78
N GLY A 143 12.97 -16.74 20.64
CA GLY A 143 12.95 -16.03 19.36
C GLY A 143 14.02 -16.55 18.40
N SER A 144 13.64 -17.33 17.38
CA SER A 144 14.56 -17.96 16.41
C SER A 144 15.42 -17.02 15.55
N LYS A 145 15.28 -15.69 15.71
CA LYS A 145 16.00 -14.63 14.97
C LYS A 145 16.83 -13.70 15.86
N ASN A 146 17.41 -14.19 16.95
CA ASN A 146 18.10 -13.31 17.89
C ASN A 146 19.50 -12.85 17.46
N THR A 147 19.62 -11.53 17.37
CA THR A 147 20.85 -10.76 17.53
C THR A 147 21.46 -11.11 18.90
N THR A 148 22.74 -11.43 18.98
CA THR A 148 23.42 -11.75 20.25
C THR A 148 23.22 -10.62 21.27
N VAL A 149 22.44 -10.86 22.33
CA VAL A 149 22.23 -9.90 23.44
C VAL A 149 23.15 -10.30 24.60
N PHE A 150 24.11 -9.43 24.93
CA PHE A 150 25.01 -9.62 26.06
C PHE A 150 24.31 -9.15 27.34
N ILE A 151 23.86 -10.09 28.19
CA ILE A 151 23.25 -9.79 29.48
C ILE A 151 24.36 -9.81 30.54
N PRO A 152 24.70 -8.67 31.18
CA PRO A 152 25.65 -8.65 32.29
C PRO A 152 25.09 -9.42 33.49
N HIS A 153 25.72 -10.54 33.84
CA HIS A 153 25.29 -11.46 34.89
C HIS A 153 26.16 -11.29 36.15
N GLY A 154 25.93 -10.21 36.90
CA GLY A 154 26.53 -10.01 38.21
C GLY A 154 25.51 -10.19 39.33
N PRO A 155 25.83 -10.82 40.48
CA PRO A 155 24.89 -10.98 41.60
C PRO A 155 24.36 -9.66 42.20
N GLY A 156 25.00 -8.52 41.90
CA GLY A 156 24.51 -7.17 42.25
C GLY A 156 23.57 -6.53 41.23
N HIS A 157 23.52 -7.01 39.99
CA HIS A 157 22.84 -6.30 38.89
C HIS A 157 21.32 -6.21 39.04
N VAL A 158 20.67 -7.22 39.60
CA VAL A 158 19.21 -7.17 39.85
C VAL A 158 18.87 -6.08 40.87
N LYS A 159 19.73 -5.88 41.86
CA LYS A 159 19.59 -4.80 42.85
C LYS A 159 19.87 -3.43 42.22
N ASP A 160 20.86 -3.35 41.34
CA ASP A 160 21.19 -2.11 40.64
C ASP A 160 20.09 -1.69 39.65
N ILE A 161 19.51 -2.64 38.91
CA ILE A 161 18.36 -2.40 38.01
C ILE A 161 17.13 -1.99 38.82
N SER A 162 16.83 -2.69 39.92
CA SER A 162 15.74 -2.34 40.83
C SER A 162 15.88 -0.92 41.39
N ASN A 163 17.09 -0.54 41.81
CA ASN A 163 17.37 0.81 42.30
C ASN A 163 17.24 1.86 41.19
N GLN A 164 17.78 1.61 40.00
CA GLN A 164 17.67 2.53 38.87
C GLN A 164 16.22 2.76 38.42
N ILE A 165 15.38 1.72 38.42
CA ILE A 165 13.95 1.85 38.10
C ILE A 165 13.24 2.68 39.18
N ARG A 166 13.55 2.45 40.47
CA ARG A 166 12.99 3.23 41.59
C ARG A 166 13.38 4.70 41.54
N ASP A 167 14.67 4.98 41.31
CA ASP A 167 15.19 6.34 41.26
C ASP A 167 14.65 7.08 40.04
N GLY A 168 14.53 6.41 38.89
CA GLY A 168 13.88 6.95 37.69
C GLY A 168 12.40 7.31 37.93
N MET A 169 11.66 6.46 38.65
CA MET A 169 10.26 6.76 39.00
C MET A 169 10.13 7.91 40.01
N MET A 170 11.01 7.99 41.01
CA MET A 170 11.05 9.12 41.97
C MET A 170 11.47 10.44 41.30
N GLN A 171 12.37 10.38 40.33
CA GLN A 171 12.81 11.56 39.59
C GLN A 171 11.74 12.04 38.60
N ALA A 172 10.99 11.12 37.98
CA ALA A 172 9.85 11.45 37.13
C ALA A 172 8.64 12.02 37.91
N SER A 173 8.50 11.69 39.19
CA SER A 173 7.44 12.23 40.04
C SER A 173 7.80 13.57 40.69
N SER A 174 9.10 13.87 40.87
CA SER A 174 9.59 15.19 41.32
C SER A 174 9.71 16.22 40.19
N SER A 175 9.79 15.80 38.93
CA SER A 175 9.75 16.70 37.76
C SER A 175 8.34 17.12 37.33
N ASN A 176 7.29 16.59 37.98
CA ASN A 176 5.89 16.84 37.65
C ASN A 176 5.18 17.77 38.65
N VAL A 177 5.96 18.54 39.43
CA VAL A 177 5.55 19.69 40.27
C VAL A 177 6.23 20.93 39.72
#